data_AF-A0A0F9JDQ9-F1
#
_entry.id   AF-A0A0F9JDQ9-F1
#
_cell.length_a   1.000
_cell.length_b   1.000
_cell.length_c   1.000
_cell.angle_alpha   90.00
_cell.angle_beta   90.00
_cell.angle_gamma   90.00
#
_symmetry.space_group_name_H-M   'P 1'
#
loop_
_entity.id
_entity.type
_entity.pdbx_description
1 polymer ?
#
loop_
_entity_poly.entity_id
_entity_poly.type
_entity_poly.pdbx_seq_one_letter_code
_entity_poly.pdbx_strand_id
1 'polypeptide(L)'
;MKNRKYKKLVLIILGFIAILTMSIALLNTSAYPDVETLGCHPEGYTISANVSEIEAEASNNYTLEVTATGENVVIDVFVGAFDNNEFIISPSNIIADNSPDDLEPAANSIRVELNITMPSQDDIYTLRILARASTLDGVDTGLAVIDIIVTVGTVIIPAIPPLALFFNHNNYYIGFVVVILLVIGLIIFQINVKRKRESKLHGIFMISAFALTTINAFLIMKDTMNITFGIIELPIINYIGQLSHIILGSVGYIAGIIAVIGIFSNVPISKMKLAVYVMFLAWTFNFFYGIFVPIPGG
;
A
#
# COMPACT_ATOMS: atom_id res chain seq x y z
N MET A 1 -1.57 1.48 -44.78
CA MET A 1 -2.66 1.42 -43.76
C MET A 1 -2.39 0.59 -42.49
N LYS A 2 -1.27 -0.14 -42.34
CA LYS A 2 -0.97 -0.95 -41.14
C LYS A 2 -0.65 -0.12 -39.87
N ASN A 3 -0.10 1.09 -40.03
CA ASN A 3 0.48 1.88 -38.93
C ASN A 3 -0.54 2.57 -38.00
N ARG A 4 -1.80 2.76 -38.46
CA ARG A 4 -2.83 3.52 -37.72
C ARG A 4 -3.41 2.77 -36.52
N LYS A 5 -3.40 1.41 -36.55
CA LYS A 5 -3.94 0.57 -35.46
C LYS A 5 -2.96 0.44 -34.28
N TYR A 6 -1.65 0.36 -34.57
CA TYR A 6 -0.61 0.31 -33.54
C TYR A 6 -0.52 1.65 -32.78
N LYS A 7 -0.66 2.78 -33.46
CA LYS A 7 -0.73 4.11 -32.81
C LYS A 7 -1.85 4.22 -31.78
N LYS A 8 -3.03 3.66 -32.05
CA LYS A 8 -4.16 3.70 -31.10
C LYS A 8 -3.90 2.85 -29.85
N LEU A 9 -3.32 1.65 -30.01
CA LEU A 9 -2.96 0.80 -28.89
C LEU A 9 -1.87 1.44 -28.01
N VAL A 10 -0.85 2.01 -28.65
CA VAL A 10 0.24 2.71 -27.95
C VAL A 10 -0.27 3.95 -27.20
N LEU A 11 -1.19 4.72 -27.79
CA LEU A 11 -1.84 5.84 -27.11
C LEU A 11 -2.67 5.42 -25.90
N ILE A 12 -3.37 4.27 -25.98
CA ILE A 12 -4.12 3.72 -24.85
C ILE A 12 -3.16 3.27 -23.75
N ILE A 13 -2.05 2.61 -24.08
CA ILE A 13 -1.03 2.19 -23.11
C ILE A 13 -0.33 3.40 -22.48
N LEU A 14 0.01 4.43 -23.26
CA LEU A 14 0.62 5.66 -22.73
C LEU A 14 -0.36 6.45 -21.86
N GLY A 15 -1.63 6.55 -22.26
CA GLY A 15 -2.67 7.14 -21.42
C GLY A 15 -2.87 6.35 -20.13
N PHE A 16 -2.74 5.03 -20.20
CA PHE A 16 -2.79 4.14 -19.04
C PHE A 16 -1.62 4.38 -18.09
N ILE A 17 -0.38 4.41 -18.61
CA ILE A 17 0.82 4.72 -17.82
C ILE A 17 0.67 6.10 -17.19
N ALA A 18 0.22 7.10 -17.95
CA ALA A 18 0.04 8.47 -17.46
C ALA A 18 -0.97 8.55 -16.32
N ILE A 19 -2.13 7.89 -16.45
CA ILE A 19 -3.15 7.84 -15.38
C ILE A 19 -2.59 7.10 -14.16
N LEU A 20 -1.92 5.97 -14.34
CA LEU A 20 -1.30 5.22 -13.24
C LEU A 20 -0.26 6.08 -12.52
N THR A 21 0.68 6.69 -13.23
CA THR A 21 1.71 7.56 -12.63
C THR A 21 1.11 8.79 -11.96
N MET A 22 0.04 9.36 -12.52
CA MET A 22 -0.63 10.52 -11.93
C MET A 22 -1.43 10.13 -10.68
N SER A 23 -2.08 8.96 -10.67
CA SER A 23 -2.71 8.40 -9.48
C SER A 23 -1.68 8.09 -8.39
N ILE A 24 -0.53 7.50 -8.74
CA ILE A 24 0.57 7.27 -7.80
C ILE A 24 1.09 8.61 -7.27
N ALA A 25 1.39 9.59 -8.12
CA ALA A 25 1.92 10.88 -7.68
C ALA A 25 0.93 11.70 -6.84
N LEU A 26 -0.38 11.56 -7.07
CA LEU A 26 -1.42 12.29 -6.33
C LEU A 26 -1.87 11.58 -5.05
N LEU A 27 -1.73 10.25 -4.96
CA LEU A 27 -2.18 9.46 -3.81
C LEU A 27 -1.02 8.95 -2.93
N ASN A 28 0.20 8.87 -3.46
CA ASN A 28 1.41 8.57 -2.71
C ASN A 28 2.07 9.87 -2.22
N THR A 29 1.28 10.73 -1.59
CA THR A 29 1.73 12.03 -1.04
C THR A 29 2.39 11.91 0.32
N SER A 30 2.60 10.68 0.81
CA SER A 30 3.16 10.39 2.13
C SER A 30 4.14 9.22 2.04
N ALA A 31 5.10 9.27 1.11
CA ALA A 31 6.28 8.41 1.21
C ALA A 31 7.08 8.90 2.43
N TYR A 32 6.81 8.27 3.57
CA TYR A 32 7.47 8.59 4.81
C TYR A 32 8.91 8.06 4.80
N PRO A 33 9.88 8.75 5.44
CA PRO A 33 11.25 8.26 5.49
C PRO A 33 11.32 6.90 6.18
N ASP A 34 11.91 5.95 5.48
CA ASP A 34 12.21 4.62 5.96
C ASP A 34 13.70 4.45 6.12
N VAL A 35 14.12 3.56 7.02
CA VAL A 35 15.54 3.24 7.21
C VAL A 35 16.18 2.89 5.86
N GLU A 36 15.42 2.23 4.98
CA GLU A 36 15.84 1.88 3.62
C GLU A 36 15.78 3.05 2.62
N THR A 37 15.01 4.10 2.89
CA THR A 37 14.92 5.31 2.04
C THR A 37 15.73 6.49 2.59
N LEU A 38 16.38 6.34 3.76
CA LEU A 38 17.34 7.29 4.33
C LEU A 38 18.48 7.65 3.37
N GLY A 39 18.88 6.72 2.49
CA GLY A 39 19.95 6.97 1.51
C GLY A 39 19.62 8.05 0.47
N CYS A 40 18.36 8.51 0.41
CA CYS A 40 17.92 9.63 -0.41
C CYS A 40 18.07 10.99 0.29
N HIS A 41 18.46 11.01 1.57
CA HIS A 41 18.65 12.22 2.37
C HIS A 41 20.11 12.31 2.85
N PRO A 42 20.68 13.52 2.97
CA PRO A 42 22.03 13.68 3.48
C PRO A 42 22.13 13.24 4.95
N GLU A 43 23.24 12.63 5.35
CA GLU A 43 23.52 12.38 6.77
C GLU A 43 23.67 13.71 7.53
N GLY A 44 23.48 13.71 8.85
CA GLY A 44 23.66 14.92 9.67
C GLY A 44 22.90 14.95 11.00
N TYR A 45 21.99 14.00 11.21
CA TYR A 45 21.27 13.84 12.47
C TYR A 45 21.55 12.44 13.03
N THR A 46 21.41 12.31 14.34
CA THR A 46 21.35 11.01 15.01
C THR A 46 20.17 10.99 15.96
N ILE A 47 19.62 9.80 16.18
CA ILE A 47 18.57 9.57 17.16
C ILE A 47 18.78 8.20 17.81
N SER A 48 18.46 8.11 19.10
CA SER A 48 18.52 6.88 19.88
C SER A 48 17.48 6.93 20.98
N ALA A 49 16.94 5.77 21.34
CA ALA A 49 16.12 5.60 22.53
C ALA A 49 16.83 4.72 23.56
N ASN A 50 16.41 4.80 24.81
CA ASN A 50 16.94 3.97 25.90
C ASN A 50 16.61 2.47 25.74
N VAL A 51 15.57 2.13 24.97
CA VAL A 51 15.16 0.77 24.64
C VAL A 51 14.89 0.64 23.15
N SER A 52 14.92 -0.58 22.62
CA SER A 52 14.47 -0.90 21.25
C SER A 52 13.10 -1.59 21.22
N GLU A 53 12.64 -2.07 22.37
CA GLU A 53 11.39 -2.82 22.52
C GLU A 53 10.66 -2.40 23.80
N ILE A 54 9.33 -2.33 23.74
CA ILE A 54 8.45 -2.05 24.87
C ILE A 54 7.45 -3.21 24.99
N GLU A 55 7.30 -3.74 26.19
CA GLU A 55 6.21 -4.65 26.54
C GLU A 55 5.30 -3.96 27.56
N ALA A 56 4.01 -3.82 27.23
CA ALA A 56 3.06 -3.10 28.07
C ALA A 56 1.64 -3.67 27.94
N GLU A 57 0.79 -3.42 28.93
CA GLU A 57 -0.63 -3.74 28.85
C GLU A 57 -1.39 -2.69 28.03
N ALA A 58 -2.55 -3.07 27.48
CA ALA A 58 -3.41 -2.18 26.71
C ALA A 58 -3.78 -0.91 27.50
N SER A 59 -3.74 0.25 26.83
CA SER A 59 -4.00 1.58 27.41
C SER A 59 -3.09 1.99 28.58
N ASN A 60 -2.01 1.26 28.85
CA ASN A 60 -1.04 1.66 29.87
C ASN A 60 -0.14 2.79 29.37
N ASN A 61 0.48 3.52 30.29
CA ASN A 61 1.46 4.56 29.96
C ASN A 61 2.89 4.02 30.13
N TYR A 62 3.78 4.39 29.21
CA TYR A 62 5.20 4.09 29.27
C TYR A 62 6.02 5.35 29.02
N THR A 63 7.08 5.55 29.80
CA THR A 63 8.01 6.66 29.62
C THR A 63 9.21 6.20 28.79
N LEU A 64 9.32 6.70 27.57
CA LEU A 64 10.43 6.45 26.66
C LEU A 64 11.39 7.64 26.67
N GLU A 65 12.66 7.39 26.93
CA GLU A 65 13.69 8.42 26.83
C GLU A 65 14.29 8.40 25.42
N VAL A 66 14.24 9.53 24.73
CA VAL A 66 14.76 9.71 23.37
C VAL A 66 15.81 10.82 23.38
N THR A 67 16.95 10.54 22.77
CA THR A 67 18.02 11.50 22.54
C THR A 67 18.25 11.68 21.05
N ALA A 68 18.37 12.92 20.60
CA ALA A 68 18.64 13.27 19.21
C ALA A 68 19.72 14.36 19.13
N THR A 69 20.55 14.31 18.10
CA THR A 69 21.55 15.36 17.82
C THR A 69 21.52 15.80 16.37
N GLY A 70 21.87 17.05 16.10
CA GLY A 70 21.95 17.64 14.77
C GLY A 70 21.66 19.14 14.77
N GLU A 71 22.02 19.84 13.69
CA GLU A 71 21.85 21.29 13.61
C GLU A 71 20.37 21.70 13.64
N ASN A 72 19.96 22.49 14.64
CA ASN A 72 18.54 22.86 14.85
C ASN A 72 17.60 21.64 14.87
N VAL A 73 18.04 20.56 15.52
CA VAL A 73 17.31 19.30 15.60
C VAL A 73 15.93 19.47 16.23
N VAL A 74 15.01 18.64 15.79
CA VAL A 74 13.67 18.45 16.34
C VAL A 74 13.41 16.95 16.41
N ILE A 75 12.87 16.49 17.54
CA ILE A 75 12.29 15.15 17.67
C ILE A 75 10.85 15.21 17.19
N ASP A 76 10.49 14.33 16.26
CA ASP A 76 9.16 14.30 15.66
C ASP A 76 8.61 12.85 15.68
N VAL A 77 7.45 12.67 16.29
CA VAL A 77 6.63 11.46 16.22
C VAL A 77 5.51 11.74 15.21
N PHE A 78 5.83 11.51 13.94
CA PHE A 78 4.95 11.94 12.87
C PHE A 78 3.65 11.12 12.85
N VAL A 79 2.52 11.82 12.98
CA VAL A 79 1.17 11.25 12.88
C VAL A 79 0.94 10.79 11.44
N GLY A 80 0.71 9.48 11.25
CA GLY A 80 0.49 8.85 9.95
C GLY A 80 1.64 7.98 9.45
N ALA A 81 2.74 7.88 10.18
CA ALA A 81 3.81 6.92 9.91
C ALA A 81 3.59 5.62 10.70
N PHE A 82 3.66 4.46 10.03
CA PHE A 82 3.48 3.15 10.67
C PHE A 82 2.23 3.13 11.57
N ASP A 83 2.41 2.75 12.83
CA ASP A 83 1.33 2.67 13.82
C ASP A 83 1.29 3.90 14.73
N ASN A 84 2.01 4.99 14.42
CA ASN A 84 2.11 6.19 15.27
C ASN A 84 0.74 6.81 15.63
N ASN A 85 -0.29 6.58 14.80
CA ASN A 85 -1.65 7.05 15.06
C ASN A 85 -2.35 6.31 16.22
N GLU A 86 -1.89 5.11 16.55
CA GLU A 86 -2.47 4.26 17.59
C GLU A 86 -1.96 4.65 18.99
N PHE A 87 -0.91 5.45 19.07
CA PHE A 87 -0.31 5.94 20.30
C PHE A 87 -0.77 7.36 20.65
N ILE A 88 -0.91 7.64 21.94
CA ILE A 88 -1.04 9.03 22.42
C ILE A 88 0.31 9.43 23.00
N ILE A 89 0.93 10.47 22.43
CA ILE A 89 2.24 10.97 22.84
C ILE A 89 2.10 12.28 23.61
N SER A 90 2.81 12.39 24.72
CA SER A 90 2.92 13.59 25.55
C SER A 90 4.40 13.85 25.87
N PRO A 91 4.87 15.12 25.97
CA PRO A 91 4.10 16.37 26.01
C PRO A 91 3.59 16.86 24.65
N SER A 92 4.26 16.49 23.56
CA SER A 92 3.76 16.71 22.19
C SER A 92 4.43 15.76 21.19
N ASN A 93 3.90 15.70 19.98
CA ASN A 93 4.51 14.94 18.88
C ASN A 93 5.77 15.60 18.31
N ILE A 94 6.02 16.89 18.57
CA ILE A 94 7.14 17.63 17.98
C ILE A 94 7.85 18.44 19.06
N ILE A 95 9.07 18.04 19.40
CA ILE A 95 9.87 18.66 20.46
C ILE A 95 11.10 19.32 19.85
N ALA A 96 11.23 20.62 20.05
CA ALA A 96 12.33 21.41 19.51
C ALA A 96 13.49 21.51 20.51
N ASP A 97 14.71 21.68 19.97
CA ASP A 97 15.92 21.96 20.75
C ASP A 97 15.75 23.23 21.60
N ASN A 98 16.17 23.16 22.86
CA ASN A 98 16.00 24.18 23.89
C ASN A 98 14.53 24.55 24.19
N SER A 99 13.58 23.67 23.90
CA SER A 99 12.19 23.82 24.35
C SER A 99 12.04 23.50 25.85
N PRO A 100 10.92 23.87 26.49
CA PRO A 100 10.69 23.54 27.91
C PRO A 100 10.70 22.05 28.24
N ASP A 101 10.46 21.21 27.23
CA ASP A 101 10.42 19.75 27.36
C ASP A 101 11.78 19.08 27.08
N ASP A 102 12.79 19.88 26.69
CA ASP A 102 14.15 19.43 26.50
C ASP A 102 14.90 19.35 27.85
N LEU A 103 15.20 18.12 28.26
CA LEU A 103 15.89 17.77 29.49
C LEU A 103 17.42 17.94 29.37
N GLU A 104 17.93 18.29 28.18
CA GLU A 104 19.32 18.65 27.93
C GLU A 104 19.40 19.87 27.01
N PRO A 105 19.13 21.09 27.53
CA PRO A 105 19.16 22.31 26.74
C PRO A 105 20.60 22.69 26.38
N ALA A 106 21.13 22.03 25.36
CA ALA A 106 22.44 22.22 24.79
C ALA A 106 22.28 22.31 23.27
N ALA A 107 22.93 23.29 22.65
CA ALA A 107 22.79 23.50 21.21
C ALA A 107 23.05 22.21 20.41
N ASN A 108 22.12 21.89 19.52
CA ASN A 108 22.14 20.74 18.62
C ASN A 108 21.98 19.37 19.31
N SER A 109 21.43 19.33 20.52
CA SER A 109 21.16 18.11 21.28
C SER A 109 19.82 18.24 21.98
N ILE A 110 18.97 17.23 21.86
CA ILE A 110 17.72 17.13 22.60
C ILE A 110 17.74 15.83 23.38
N ARG A 111 17.32 15.89 24.64
CA ARG A 111 16.90 14.70 25.37
C ARG A 111 15.50 14.93 25.94
N VAL A 112 14.57 14.03 25.65
CA VAL A 112 13.17 14.15 26.09
C VAL A 112 12.66 12.83 26.66
N GLU A 113 11.80 12.93 27.66
CA GLU A 113 10.97 11.83 28.14
C GLU A 113 9.60 11.92 27.49
N LEU A 114 9.31 11.01 26.55
CA LEU A 114 8.01 10.88 25.93
C LEU A 114 7.14 9.96 26.78
N ASN A 115 5.99 10.45 27.23
CA ASN A 115 4.98 9.61 27.84
C ASN A 115 4.03 9.09 26.74
N ILE A 116 4.10 7.78 26.52
CA ILE A 116 3.40 7.07 25.45
C ILE A 116 2.26 6.28 26.09
N THR A 117 1.02 6.60 25.73
CA THR A 117 -0.12 5.74 26.04
C THR A 117 -0.26 4.67 24.97
N MET A 118 -0.27 3.41 25.40
CA MET A 118 -0.39 2.25 24.54
C MET A 118 -1.77 2.16 23.88
N PRO A 119 -1.85 1.57 22.68
CA PRO A 119 -3.11 1.20 22.05
C PRO A 119 -4.01 0.37 22.99
N SER A 120 -5.31 0.40 22.72
CA SER A 120 -6.32 -0.35 23.50
C SER A 120 -6.52 -1.80 23.04
N GLN A 121 -5.84 -2.21 21.97
CA GLN A 121 -5.93 -3.55 21.40
C GLN A 121 -4.60 -4.29 21.58
N ASP A 122 -4.69 -5.61 21.77
CA ASP A 122 -3.52 -6.49 21.88
C ASP A 122 -2.94 -6.75 20.48
N ASP A 123 -1.74 -6.23 20.21
CA ASP A 123 -1.01 -6.47 18.97
C ASP A 123 0.48 -6.08 19.10
N ILE A 124 1.26 -6.29 18.05
CA ILE A 124 2.60 -5.74 17.88
C ILE A 124 2.50 -4.51 16.99
N TYR A 125 2.95 -3.38 17.53
CA TYR A 125 2.96 -2.08 16.88
C TYR A 125 4.40 -1.62 16.65
N THR A 126 4.60 -0.75 15.66
CA THR A 126 5.86 -0.05 15.42
C THR A 126 5.68 1.44 15.68
N LEU A 127 6.34 1.94 16.74
CA LEU A 127 6.46 3.36 17.02
C LEU A 127 7.72 3.90 16.33
N ARG A 128 7.55 4.81 15.38
CA ARG A 128 8.64 5.44 14.63
C ARG A 128 8.85 6.88 15.06
N ILE A 129 10.08 7.23 15.38
CA ILE A 129 10.47 8.56 15.83
C ILE A 129 11.60 9.06 14.92
N LEU A 130 11.55 10.34 14.51
CA LEU A 130 12.62 10.95 13.73
C LEU A 130 13.34 12.06 14.49
N ALA A 131 14.60 12.24 14.12
CA ALA A 131 15.34 13.48 14.30
C ALA A 131 15.50 14.15 12.94
N ARG A 132 15.17 15.44 12.86
CA ARG A 132 15.24 16.24 11.63
C ARG A 132 15.48 17.72 11.92
N ALA A 133 15.73 18.49 10.88
CA ALA A 133 15.73 19.96 10.96
C ALA A 133 14.36 20.51 11.39
N SER A 134 14.36 21.68 12.05
CA SER A 134 13.14 22.37 12.45
C SER A 134 12.25 22.83 11.30
N THR A 135 12.82 23.13 10.13
CA THR A 135 12.07 23.47 8.91
C THR A 135 12.26 22.42 7.81
N LEU A 136 11.15 22.07 7.15
CA LEU A 136 11.10 21.19 5.97
C LEU A 136 11.05 22.03 4.68
N ASP A 137 11.80 23.13 4.62
CA ASP A 137 11.71 24.15 3.56
C ASP A 137 12.34 23.70 2.24
N GLY A 138 11.84 22.61 1.63
CA GLY A 138 12.12 22.20 0.25
C GLY A 138 13.59 21.93 -0.10
N VAL A 139 14.48 22.01 0.87
CA VAL A 139 15.88 21.59 0.81
C VAL A 139 15.92 20.19 1.38
N ASP A 140 16.66 19.31 0.73
CA ASP A 140 16.93 17.97 1.22
C ASP A 140 17.71 18.07 2.54
N THR A 141 16.98 18.12 3.65
CA THR A 141 17.54 18.19 4.99
C THR A 141 17.80 16.79 5.48
N GLY A 142 18.91 16.60 6.18
CA GLY A 142 19.20 15.29 6.75
C GLY A 142 18.13 14.86 7.74
N LEU A 143 17.99 13.55 7.90
CA LEU A 143 17.08 12.97 8.87
C LEU A 143 17.65 11.66 9.40
N ALA A 144 17.26 11.31 10.62
CA ALA A 144 17.54 10.01 11.22
C ALA A 144 16.25 9.45 11.82
N VAL A 145 16.07 8.13 11.78
CA VAL A 145 14.87 7.47 12.31
C VAL A 145 15.25 6.35 13.27
N ILE A 146 14.38 6.09 14.23
CA ILE A 146 14.40 4.89 15.07
C ILE A 146 13.01 4.26 15.09
N ASP A 147 13.01 2.94 15.11
CA ASP A 147 11.81 2.12 15.26
C ASP A 147 11.86 1.40 16.60
N ILE A 148 10.78 1.52 17.35
CA ILE A 148 10.57 0.85 18.62
C ILE A 148 9.44 -0.15 18.44
N ILE A 149 9.74 -1.44 18.66
CA ILE A 149 8.72 -2.49 18.61
C ILE A 149 7.96 -2.44 19.93
N VAL A 150 6.64 -2.34 19.87
CA VAL A 150 5.77 -2.27 21.04
C VAL A 150 4.83 -3.45 21.04
N THR A 151 4.98 -4.34 22.01
CA THR A 151 4.07 -5.46 22.24
C THR A 151 3.04 -5.05 23.29
N VAL A 152 1.77 -5.03 22.90
CA VAL A 152 0.65 -4.68 23.78
C VAL A 152 -0.12 -5.93 24.18
N GLY A 153 -0.26 -6.15 25.49
CA GLY A 153 -1.00 -7.28 26.05
C GLY A 153 -0.33 -8.63 25.78
N THR A 154 -1.14 -9.70 25.77
CA THR A 154 -0.60 -11.06 25.56
C THR A 154 -0.62 -11.40 24.07
N VAL A 155 0.36 -10.89 23.32
CA VAL A 155 0.51 -11.28 21.91
C VAL A 155 1.10 -12.68 21.83
N ILE A 156 0.23 -13.68 21.67
CA ILE A 156 0.66 -15.00 21.21
C ILE A 156 1.01 -14.82 19.73
N ILE A 157 2.27 -14.52 19.43
CA ILE A 157 2.79 -14.61 18.06
C ILE A 157 2.65 -16.08 17.67
N PRO A 158 1.65 -16.48 16.85
CA PRO A 158 1.63 -17.83 16.35
C PRO A 158 2.90 -17.92 15.52
N ALA A 159 3.78 -18.90 15.77
CA ALA A 159 4.90 -19.15 14.87
C ALA A 159 4.31 -19.33 13.47
N ILE A 160 4.35 -18.28 12.65
CA ILE A 160 3.64 -18.24 11.37
C ILE A 160 4.34 -19.32 10.53
N PRO A 161 3.70 -20.48 10.25
CA PRO A 161 4.38 -21.49 9.46
C PRO A 161 4.74 -20.84 8.11
N PRO A 162 5.85 -21.21 7.47
CA PRO A 162 6.27 -20.62 6.19
C PRO A 162 5.15 -20.60 5.13
N LEU A 163 4.22 -21.56 5.22
CA LEU A 163 3.02 -21.64 4.41
C LEU A 163 2.00 -20.52 4.70
N ALA A 164 1.83 -20.09 5.96
CA ALA A 164 1.01 -18.95 6.34
C ALA A 164 1.63 -17.60 5.94
N LEU A 165 2.97 -17.49 5.91
CA LEU A 165 3.69 -16.35 5.32
C LEU A 165 3.43 -16.23 3.81
N PHE A 166 3.38 -17.37 3.11
CA PHE A 166 2.94 -17.43 1.71
C PHE A 166 1.46 -17.01 1.55
N PHE A 167 0.61 -17.34 2.52
CA PHE A 167 -0.80 -16.92 2.51
C PHE A 167 -1.04 -15.47 2.93
N ASN A 168 -0.11 -14.79 3.60
CA ASN A 168 -0.28 -13.40 4.06
C ASN A 168 -0.26 -12.37 2.92
N HIS A 169 0.28 -12.74 1.74
CA HIS A 169 0.28 -11.90 0.53
C HIS A 169 -0.38 -12.61 -0.66
N ASN A 170 -1.24 -13.60 -0.40
CA ASN A 170 -1.79 -14.49 -1.43
C ASN A 170 -2.55 -13.72 -2.52
N ASN A 171 -3.13 -12.58 -2.15
CA ASN A 171 -3.93 -11.77 -3.07
C ASN A 171 -3.07 -11.13 -4.17
N TYR A 172 -1.85 -10.70 -3.83
CA TYR A 172 -0.88 -10.20 -4.80
C TYR A 172 -0.36 -11.31 -5.71
N TYR A 173 -0.03 -12.48 -5.16
CA TYR A 173 0.47 -13.59 -5.97
C TYR A 173 -0.59 -14.12 -6.94
N ILE A 174 -1.84 -14.28 -6.47
CA ILE A 174 -2.98 -14.67 -7.32
C ILE A 174 -3.26 -13.56 -8.34
N GLY A 175 -3.27 -12.29 -7.93
CA GLY A 175 -3.46 -11.14 -8.81
C GLY A 175 -2.41 -11.06 -9.93
N PHE A 176 -1.14 -11.35 -9.63
CA PHE A 176 -0.07 -11.37 -10.61
C PHE A 176 -0.25 -12.51 -11.63
N VAL A 177 -0.59 -13.71 -11.16
CA VAL A 177 -0.89 -14.86 -12.05
C VAL A 177 -2.08 -14.56 -12.94
N VAL A 178 -3.14 -13.92 -12.41
CA VAL A 178 -4.28 -13.43 -13.19
C VAL A 178 -3.79 -12.52 -14.31
N VAL A 179 -2.99 -11.50 -14.02
CA VAL A 179 -2.46 -10.57 -15.04
C VAL A 179 -1.69 -11.32 -16.12
N ILE A 180 -0.82 -12.28 -15.77
CA ILE A 180 -0.10 -13.11 -16.75
C ILE A 180 -1.07 -13.87 -17.66
N LEU A 181 -2.06 -14.55 -17.08
CA LEU A 181 -3.04 -15.32 -17.86
C LEU A 181 -3.86 -14.41 -18.79
N LEU A 182 -4.25 -13.21 -18.33
CA LEU A 182 -4.94 -12.23 -19.15
C LEU A 182 -4.07 -11.72 -20.30
N VAL A 183 -2.78 -11.45 -20.06
CA VAL A 183 -1.82 -11.03 -21.11
C VAL A 183 -1.70 -12.12 -22.18
N ILE A 184 -1.49 -13.37 -21.78
CA ILE A 184 -1.40 -14.51 -22.71
C ILE A 184 -2.72 -14.66 -23.48
N GLY A 185 -3.85 -14.63 -22.77
CA GLY A 185 -5.18 -14.67 -23.36
C GLY A 185 -5.40 -13.57 -24.38
N LEU A 186 -4.97 -12.34 -24.09
CA LEU A 186 -5.07 -11.18 -24.96
C LEU A 186 -4.16 -11.28 -26.20
N ILE A 187 -2.94 -11.80 -26.06
CA ILE A 187 -2.04 -12.03 -27.21
C ILE A 187 -2.69 -13.03 -28.17
N ILE A 188 -3.20 -14.15 -27.65
CA ILE A 188 -3.89 -15.16 -28.45
C ILE A 188 -5.15 -14.56 -29.10
N PHE A 189 -5.89 -13.73 -28.37
CA PHE A 189 -7.03 -12.98 -28.90
C PHE A 189 -6.67 -12.11 -30.10
N GLN A 190 -5.59 -11.33 -30.01
CA GLN A 190 -5.13 -10.48 -31.13
C GLN A 190 -4.76 -11.30 -32.35
N ILE A 191 -4.07 -12.43 -32.14
CA ILE A 191 -3.69 -13.35 -33.22
C ILE A 191 -4.95 -13.90 -33.91
N ASN A 192 -5.93 -14.36 -33.12
CA ASN A 192 -7.20 -14.90 -33.60
C ASN A 192 -7.99 -13.87 -34.42
N VAL A 193 -8.16 -12.66 -33.87
CA VAL A 193 -8.83 -11.54 -34.56
C VAL A 193 -8.15 -11.21 -35.88
N LYS A 194 -6.81 -11.18 -35.92
CA LYS A 194 -6.05 -10.85 -37.12
C LYS A 194 -6.10 -11.95 -38.18
N ARG A 195 -6.07 -13.21 -37.76
CA ARG A 195 -6.13 -14.39 -38.64
C ARG A 195 -7.54 -14.80 -39.02
N LYS A 196 -8.58 -14.14 -38.47
CA LYS A 196 -10.00 -14.52 -38.62
C LYS A 196 -10.22 -16.01 -38.28
N ARG A 197 -9.52 -16.51 -37.26
CA ARG A 197 -9.63 -17.89 -36.77
C ARG A 197 -9.92 -17.85 -35.28
N GLU A 198 -10.77 -18.76 -34.82
CA GLU A 198 -11.08 -18.89 -33.41
C GLU A 198 -10.22 -20.01 -32.81
N SER A 199 -9.58 -19.73 -31.67
CA SER A 199 -8.80 -20.73 -30.92
C SER A 199 -9.40 -20.88 -29.54
N LYS A 200 -9.65 -22.13 -29.15
CA LYS A 200 -10.10 -22.52 -27.80
C LYS A 200 -9.10 -22.11 -26.71
N LEU A 201 -7.82 -21.95 -27.06
CA LEU A 201 -6.77 -21.56 -26.11
C LEU A 201 -7.04 -20.20 -25.48
N HIS A 202 -7.53 -19.21 -26.25
CA HIS A 202 -7.93 -17.92 -25.68
C HIS A 202 -8.96 -18.09 -24.58
N GLY A 203 -10.00 -18.90 -24.85
CA GLY A 203 -11.06 -19.18 -23.89
C GLY A 203 -10.54 -19.80 -22.60
N ILE A 204 -9.61 -20.76 -22.70
CA ILE A 204 -8.97 -21.40 -21.53
C ILE A 204 -8.28 -20.34 -20.65
N PHE A 205 -7.41 -19.52 -21.23
CA PHE A 205 -6.69 -18.48 -20.45
C PHE A 205 -7.64 -17.45 -19.82
N MET A 206 -8.67 -17.01 -20.56
CA MET A 206 -9.65 -16.04 -20.03
C MET A 206 -10.50 -16.63 -18.90
N ILE A 207 -10.95 -17.89 -19.03
CA ILE A 207 -11.74 -18.57 -18.01
C ILE A 207 -10.88 -18.83 -16.76
N SER A 208 -9.64 -19.29 -16.92
CA SER A 208 -8.71 -19.51 -15.81
C SER A 208 -8.41 -18.20 -15.07
N ALA A 209 -8.14 -17.11 -15.80
CA ALA A 209 -7.94 -15.79 -15.19
C ALA A 209 -9.19 -15.31 -14.44
N PHE A 210 -10.38 -15.52 -15.01
CA PHE A 210 -11.63 -15.16 -14.38
C PHE A 210 -11.87 -15.94 -13.08
N ALA A 211 -11.68 -17.27 -13.11
CA ALA A 211 -11.83 -18.12 -11.93
C ALA A 211 -10.87 -17.73 -10.80
N LEU A 212 -9.59 -17.48 -11.12
CA LEU A 212 -8.61 -17.05 -10.11
C LEU A 212 -8.95 -15.68 -9.53
N THR A 213 -9.54 -14.77 -10.29
CA THR A 213 -9.95 -13.47 -9.76
C THR A 213 -11.19 -13.57 -8.90
N THR A 214 -12.13 -14.46 -9.23
CA THR A 214 -13.24 -14.77 -8.33
C THR A 214 -12.72 -15.28 -6.98
N ILE A 215 -11.73 -16.18 -7.00
CA ILE A 215 -11.06 -16.64 -5.77
C ILE A 215 -10.42 -15.46 -5.03
N ASN A 216 -9.66 -14.62 -5.75
CA ASN A 216 -9.00 -13.45 -5.17
C ASN A 216 -10.00 -12.49 -4.50
N ALA A 217 -11.13 -12.23 -5.16
CA ALA A 217 -12.18 -11.35 -4.65
C ALA A 217 -12.80 -11.91 -3.37
N PHE A 218 -13.02 -13.24 -3.28
CA PHE A 218 -13.54 -13.86 -2.06
C PHE A 218 -12.57 -13.79 -0.88
N LEU A 219 -11.26 -13.87 -1.14
CA LEU A 219 -10.24 -13.77 -0.09
C LEU A 219 -10.23 -12.38 0.57
N ILE A 220 -10.37 -11.31 -0.21
CA ILE A 220 -10.39 -9.93 0.29
C ILE A 220 -11.77 -9.41 0.73
N MET A 221 -12.83 -10.19 0.48
CA MET A 221 -14.21 -9.73 0.63
C MET A 221 -14.53 -9.36 2.08
N LYS A 222 -14.06 -10.15 3.05
CA LYS A 222 -14.32 -9.92 4.48
C LYS A 222 -13.76 -8.57 4.92
N ASP A 223 -12.50 -8.29 4.61
CA ASP A 223 -11.82 -7.06 5.02
C ASP A 223 -12.43 -5.85 4.29
N THR A 224 -12.71 -6.02 3.00
CA THR A 224 -13.43 -5.02 2.20
C THR A 224 -14.80 -4.68 2.80
N MET A 225 -15.56 -5.67 3.28
CA MET A 225 -16.86 -5.44 3.92
C MET A 225 -16.72 -4.72 5.25
N ASN A 226 -15.78 -5.14 6.11
CA ASN A 226 -15.56 -4.51 7.41
C ASN A 226 -15.27 -3.00 7.26
N ILE A 227 -14.44 -2.65 6.29
CA ILE A 227 -14.13 -1.26 5.93
C ILE A 227 -15.35 -0.53 5.38
N THR A 228 -16.05 -1.13 4.41
CA THR A 228 -17.17 -0.47 3.70
C THR A 228 -18.34 -0.16 4.63
N PHE A 229 -18.59 -1.02 5.63
CA PHE A 229 -19.66 -0.83 6.60
C PHE A 229 -19.23 -0.04 7.85
N GLY A 230 -18.03 0.56 7.85
CA GLY A 230 -17.56 1.43 8.93
C GLY A 230 -17.27 0.71 10.24
N ILE A 231 -16.97 -0.60 10.18
CA ILE A 231 -16.51 -1.37 11.34
C ILE A 231 -15.05 -1.00 11.65
N ILE A 232 -14.29 -0.60 10.63
CA ILE A 232 -12.93 -0.07 10.72
C ILE A 232 -12.93 1.34 10.11
N GLU A 233 -12.51 2.36 10.88
CA GLU A 233 -12.35 3.72 10.37
C GLU A 233 -11.04 3.83 9.57
N LEU A 234 -11.10 4.50 8.42
CA LEU A 234 -9.92 4.73 7.58
C LEU A 234 -9.67 6.22 7.37
N PRO A 235 -8.40 6.64 7.26
CA PRO A 235 -8.05 7.94 6.71
C PRO A 235 -8.71 8.18 5.36
N ILE A 236 -9.12 9.41 5.08
CA ILE A 236 -9.85 9.80 3.84
C ILE A 236 -9.12 9.33 2.57
N ILE A 237 -7.78 9.38 2.56
CA ILE A 237 -6.98 8.97 1.41
C ILE A 237 -7.07 7.46 1.14
N ASN A 238 -7.12 6.64 2.20
CA ASN A 238 -7.30 5.19 2.12
C ASN A 238 -8.74 4.84 1.71
N TYR A 239 -9.73 5.65 2.11
CA TYR A 239 -11.12 5.49 1.67
C TYR A 239 -11.28 5.69 0.15
N ILE A 240 -10.63 6.73 -0.40
CA ILE A 240 -10.64 6.99 -1.85
C ILE A 240 -9.91 5.86 -2.60
N GLY A 241 -8.80 5.37 -2.03
CA GLY A 241 -8.08 4.19 -2.51
C GLY A 241 -8.97 2.96 -2.62
N GLN A 242 -9.60 2.58 -1.49
CA GLN A 242 -10.51 1.44 -1.40
C GLN A 242 -11.66 1.56 -2.41
N LEU A 243 -12.32 2.72 -2.47
CA LEU A 243 -13.47 2.94 -3.35
C LEU A 243 -13.08 2.79 -4.83
N SER A 244 -11.94 3.35 -5.21
CA SER A 244 -11.41 3.23 -6.57
C SER A 244 -11.16 1.77 -6.93
N HIS A 245 -10.54 1.00 -6.02
CA HIS A 245 -10.26 -0.41 -6.20
C HIS A 245 -11.54 -1.27 -6.33
N ILE A 246 -12.57 -0.99 -5.51
CA ILE A 246 -13.87 -1.66 -5.60
C ILE A 246 -14.54 -1.38 -6.95
N ILE A 247 -14.56 -0.13 -7.40
CA ILE A 247 -15.19 0.26 -8.68
C ILE A 247 -14.48 -0.43 -9.85
N LEU A 248 -13.15 -0.37 -9.87
CA LEU A 248 -12.33 -0.97 -10.92
C LEU A 248 -12.46 -2.50 -10.94
N GLY A 249 -12.38 -3.13 -9.77
CA GLY A 249 -12.63 -4.56 -9.59
C GLY A 249 -14.00 -4.97 -10.13
N SER A 250 -15.06 -4.24 -9.76
CA SER A 250 -16.44 -4.50 -10.17
C SER A 250 -16.67 -4.35 -11.68
N VAL A 251 -16.18 -3.26 -12.27
CA VAL A 251 -16.27 -3.03 -13.73
C VAL A 251 -15.57 -4.13 -14.51
N GLY A 252 -14.36 -4.51 -14.06
CA GLY A 252 -13.62 -5.62 -14.66
C GLY A 252 -14.33 -6.96 -14.49
N TYR A 253 -14.95 -7.21 -13.33
CA TYR A 253 -15.67 -8.45 -13.05
C TYR A 253 -16.90 -8.62 -13.93
N ILE A 254 -17.70 -7.56 -14.10
CA ILE A 254 -18.86 -7.56 -15.01
C ILE A 254 -18.41 -7.81 -16.46
N ALA A 255 -17.33 -7.15 -16.90
CA ALA A 255 -16.77 -7.38 -18.23
C ALA A 255 -16.26 -8.83 -18.39
N GLY A 256 -15.72 -9.42 -17.33
CA GLY A 256 -15.30 -10.81 -17.27
C GLY A 256 -16.46 -11.80 -17.41
N ILE A 257 -17.57 -11.57 -16.71
CA ILE A 257 -18.79 -12.37 -16.87
C ILE A 257 -19.25 -12.36 -18.33
N ILE A 258 -19.33 -11.18 -18.95
CA ILE A 258 -19.74 -11.05 -20.36
C ILE A 258 -18.79 -11.81 -21.29
N ALA A 259 -17.47 -11.70 -21.05
CA ALA A 259 -16.47 -12.40 -21.86
C ALA A 259 -16.57 -13.92 -21.71
N VAL A 260 -16.70 -14.43 -20.49
CA VAL A 260 -16.82 -15.87 -20.20
C VAL A 260 -18.12 -16.45 -20.75
N ILE A 261 -19.26 -15.79 -20.55
CA ILE A 261 -20.54 -16.22 -21.14
C ILE A 261 -20.43 -16.24 -22.66
N GLY A 262 -19.85 -15.19 -23.26
CA GLY A 262 -19.67 -15.14 -24.71
C GLY A 262 -18.79 -16.27 -25.25
N ILE A 263 -17.76 -16.69 -24.51
CA ILE A 263 -16.94 -17.88 -24.83
C ILE A 263 -17.80 -19.14 -24.79
N PHE A 264 -18.59 -19.37 -23.74
CA PHE A 264 -19.45 -20.55 -23.63
C PHE A 264 -20.58 -20.58 -24.66
N SER A 265 -21.12 -19.42 -25.01
CA SER A 265 -22.18 -19.28 -26.01
C SER A 265 -21.66 -19.24 -27.46
N ASN A 266 -20.36 -19.46 -27.68
CA ASN A 266 -19.72 -19.39 -29.00
C ASN A 266 -20.00 -18.07 -29.73
N VAL A 267 -20.10 -16.96 -29.00
CA VAL A 267 -20.28 -15.63 -29.58
C VAL A 267 -19.00 -15.28 -30.35
N PRO A 268 -19.10 -14.76 -31.59
CA PRO A 268 -17.92 -14.41 -32.36
C PRO A 268 -16.99 -13.47 -31.59
N ILE A 269 -15.71 -13.80 -31.56
CA ILE A 269 -14.66 -13.06 -30.82
C ILE A 269 -14.64 -11.56 -31.18
N SER A 270 -15.03 -11.20 -32.40
CA SER A 270 -15.13 -9.81 -32.84
C SER A 270 -16.16 -8.98 -32.08
N LYS A 271 -17.23 -9.60 -31.57
CA LYS A 271 -18.30 -8.96 -30.79
C LYS A 271 -17.93 -8.83 -29.30
N MET A 272 -17.03 -9.68 -28.80
CA MET A 272 -16.58 -9.67 -27.40
C MET A 272 -15.39 -8.76 -27.12
N LYS A 273 -14.83 -8.10 -28.16
CA LYS A 273 -13.63 -7.25 -28.07
C LYS A 273 -13.64 -6.28 -26.90
N LEU A 274 -14.73 -5.53 -26.75
CA LEU A 274 -14.82 -4.51 -25.71
C LEU A 274 -14.74 -5.13 -24.32
N ALA A 275 -15.53 -6.19 -24.07
CA ALA A 275 -15.53 -6.89 -22.79
C ALA A 275 -14.13 -7.46 -22.44
N VAL A 276 -13.46 -8.11 -23.39
CA VAL A 276 -12.10 -8.65 -23.20
C VAL A 276 -11.09 -7.54 -22.87
N TYR A 277 -11.15 -6.40 -23.55
CA TYR A 277 -10.25 -5.27 -23.24
C TYR A 277 -10.56 -4.61 -21.90
N VAL A 278 -11.84 -4.39 -21.58
CA VAL A 278 -12.25 -3.76 -20.32
C VAL A 278 -11.85 -4.65 -19.15
N MET A 279 -12.11 -5.95 -19.21
CA MET A 279 -11.68 -6.94 -18.22
C MET A 279 -10.16 -6.90 -18.01
N PHE A 280 -9.38 -6.93 -19.10
CA PHE A 280 -7.91 -6.86 -19.02
C PHE A 280 -7.43 -5.57 -18.37
N LEU A 281 -7.92 -4.41 -18.85
CA LEU A 281 -7.47 -3.10 -18.37
C LEU A 281 -7.87 -2.88 -16.92
N ALA A 282 -9.13 -3.19 -16.58
CA ALA A 282 -9.64 -2.99 -15.23
C ALA A 282 -8.85 -3.82 -14.22
N TRP A 283 -8.61 -5.11 -14.48
CA TRP A 283 -7.90 -5.96 -13.53
C TRP A 283 -6.39 -5.73 -13.47
N THR A 284 -5.77 -5.42 -14.60
CA THR A 284 -4.35 -5.03 -14.62
C THR A 284 -4.17 -3.72 -13.85
N PHE A 285 -5.05 -2.74 -14.04
CA PHE A 285 -5.01 -1.51 -13.25
C PHE A 285 -5.27 -1.78 -11.79
N ASN A 286 -6.30 -2.57 -11.47
CA ASN A 286 -6.66 -2.88 -10.09
C ASN A 286 -5.52 -3.55 -9.33
N PHE A 287 -4.79 -4.45 -10.00
CA PHE A 287 -3.60 -5.11 -9.46
C PHE A 287 -2.48 -4.11 -9.15
N PHE A 288 -2.04 -3.31 -10.13
CA PHE A 288 -0.96 -2.34 -9.90
C PHE A 288 -1.38 -1.23 -8.94
N TYR A 289 -2.64 -0.79 -9.02
CA TYR A 289 -3.19 0.21 -8.11
C TYR A 289 -3.15 -0.28 -6.66
N GLY A 290 -3.48 -1.54 -6.39
CA GLY A 290 -3.35 -2.13 -5.05
C GLY A 290 -1.92 -2.36 -4.58
N ILE A 291 -0.92 -2.33 -5.47
CA ILE A 291 0.51 -2.37 -5.06
C ILE A 291 0.99 -0.98 -4.63
N PHE A 292 0.58 0.07 -5.36
CA PHE A 292 1.14 1.41 -5.18
C PHE A 292 0.31 2.34 -4.31
N VAL A 293 -0.96 2.01 -4.08
CA VAL A 293 -1.85 2.77 -3.20
C VAL A 293 -2.11 1.89 -1.97
N PRO A 294 -1.87 2.38 -0.75
CA PRO A 294 -2.19 1.64 0.46
C PRO A 294 -3.70 1.43 0.54
N ILE A 295 -4.10 0.17 0.41
CA ILE A 295 -5.49 -0.29 0.49
C ILE A 295 -5.52 -1.33 1.60
N PRO A 296 -6.33 -1.18 2.65
CA PRO A 296 -6.35 -2.14 3.74
C PRO A 296 -6.88 -3.50 3.24
N GLY A 297 -6.14 -4.57 3.55
CA GLY A 297 -6.38 -5.93 3.05
C GLY A 297 -5.83 -6.21 1.63
N GLY A 298 -5.12 -5.24 1.04
CA GLY A 298 -4.34 -5.38 -0.20
C GLY A 298 -3.12 -6.24 0.01
#